data_AF-A0A9P8GVK2-F1
#
_entry.id   AF-A0A9P8GVK2-F1
#
_cell.length_a   1.000
_cell.length_b   1.000
_cell.length_c   1.000
_cell.angle_alpha   90.00
_cell.angle_beta   90.00
_cell.angle_gamma   90.00
#
_symmetry.space_group_name_H-M   'P 1'
#
loop_
_entity.id
_entity.type
_entity.pdbx_description
1 polymer ?
#
loop_
_entity_poly.entity_id
_entity_poly.type
_entity_poly.pdbx_seq_one_letter_code
_entity_poly.pdbx_strand_id
1 'polypeptide(L)'
;MKNTIGAVLFGTALVAAAPSASRRDVDTRFPYTGPAIPVGDWVDPTVNGNGKGFPRLVEAPAVKPKTSNPTNNVNVISLAYVPGGMHIHYQTPFGLGAAPQVQWGTHQDNLNNIAVGQSNTYARTPPCSLAPVTQCSEHFHEVQITGLKPNTKYWYRIPAANGTTESQTLSFRTAHAPGDRSEFTVAVLNDMGYTNAHGTHKYLGNAADDGLAFAWHGGDISYADDWYSGILPCEDSWPVCYNGSSTRLPGGPPYPAEYLNAPLPAGEVPNQGGPQGGDMSVLYESNWDLWQQWMSDITTKVPYMVLPGNHEAACAEFDGGNNTLTAYLNNDKANSSAPKSALNYYSCPESQRNFTTFQHRFRMPGVESGGVGNFWYSFDYGLAHFVSIDTETDFAYSPEWPFVRDIKGNETLPTESQTFITDSGPFGRIDGNNWKDNKAYEQYQWLAKDLAKVDRTKTPWIFINGHRPMYSSQTASYQGNVRNAFEALMLEYGVDAYFAGHIHWYERLFPLGRNGTIDTASIKDNNTYYTNEGKSMVHVINGMAGNIESHSTLDADQPVLNITAVLNQRDYGFSKLKITSTSATWSFTKGADGSVGDKLTLLKRNK
;
A
#
# COMPACT_ATOMS: atom_id res chain seq x y z
N MET A 1 -61.39 -27.69 -21.71
CA MET A 1 -60.76 -27.93 -20.40
C MET A 1 -59.36 -28.46 -20.64
N LYS A 2 -58.43 -28.07 -19.77
CA LYS A 2 -57.03 -28.53 -19.60
C LYS A 2 -55.98 -27.92 -20.53
N ASN A 3 -55.46 -26.80 -20.04
CA ASN A 3 -54.11 -26.29 -20.30
C ASN A 3 -53.05 -27.36 -19.99
N THR A 4 -52.08 -27.52 -20.88
CA THR A 4 -50.82 -28.22 -20.65
C THR A 4 -49.80 -27.25 -20.04
N ILE A 5 -49.49 -27.45 -18.76
CA ILE A 5 -48.30 -26.91 -18.10
C ILE A 5 -47.27 -28.05 -18.06
N GLY A 6 -46.15 -27.87 -18.75
CA GLY A 6 -45.00 -28.76 -18.66
C GLY A 6 -44.22 -28.49 -17.37
N ALA A 7 -44.12 -29.50 -16.52
CA ALA A 7 -43.27 -29.52 -15.34
C ALA A 7 -41.82 -29.78 -15.76
N VAL A 8 -40.91 -28.87 -15.42
CA VAL A 8 -39.46 -29.12 -15.43
C VAL A 8 -39.04 -29.38 -13.99
N LEU A 9 -38.42 -30.54 -13.75
CA LEU A 9 -37.93 -30.98 -12.45
C LEU A 9 -36.86 -30.00 -11.91
N PHE A 10 -37.13 -29.42 -10.74
CA PHE A 10 -36.09 -28.90 -9.86
C PHE A 10 -35.63 -30.03 -8.95
N GLY A 11 -34.38 -30.48 -9.14
CA GLY A 11 -33.67 -31.35 -8.22
C GLY A 11 -32.56 -30.57 -7.53
N THR A 12 -32.82 -30.15 -6.30
CA THR A 12 -31.87 -29.49 -5.39
C THR A 12 -30.98 -30.53 -4.70
N ALA A 13 -29.69 -30.21 -4.60
CA ALA A 13 -28.85 -30.62 -3.49
C ALA A 13 -28.04 -29.40 -3.06
N LEU A 14 -28.70 -28.51 -2.32
CA LEU A 14 -28.05 -27.46 -1.54
C LEU A 14 -27.31 -28.15 -0.39
N VAL A 15 -26.00 -28.27 -0.51
CA VAL A 15 -25.15 -28.51 0.65
C VAL A 15 -25.27 -27.27 1.53
N ALA A 16 -25.88 -27.44 2.70
CA ALA A 16 -25.94 -26.40 3.72
C ALA A 16 -24.51 -25.98 4.07
N ALA A 17 -24.10 -24.81 3.59
CA ALA A 17 -22.89 -24.16 4.06
C ALA A 17 -23.07 -23.95 5.57
N ALA A 18 -22.06 -24.37 6.35
CA ALA A 18 -21.94 -23.93 7.74
C ALA A 18 -22.06 -22.40 7.78
N PRO A 19 -22.66 -21.81 8.83
CA PRO A 19 -22.76 -20.36 8.93
C PRO A 19 -21.35 -19.78 8.79
N SER A 20 -21.14 -18.96 7.75
CA SER A 20 -19.87 -18.26 7.56
C SER A 20 -19.60 -17.47 8.83
N ALA A 21 -18.52 -17.79 9.55
CA ALA A 21 -18.02 -16.89 10.57
C ALA A 21 -17.90 -15.51 9.91
N SER A 22 -18.61 -14.50 10.44
CA SER A 22 -18.67 -13.17 9.84
C SER A 22 -17.25 -12.65 9.68
N ARG A 23 -16.90 -12.19 8.47
CA ARG A 23 -15.71 -11.37 8.25
C ARG A 23 -15.80 -10.15 9.17
N ARG A 24 -14.79 -9.94 10.02
CA ARG A 24 -14.82 -8.97 11.12
C ARG A 24 -14.09 -7.71 10.67
N ASP A 25 -14.71 -6.97 9.77
CA ASP A 25 -14.00 -5.96 8.99
C ASP A 25 -13.69 -4.68 9.79
N VAL A 26 -14.41 -4.38 10.89
CA VAL A 26 -14.11 -3.34 11.91
C VAL A 26 -14.95 -3.64 13.19
N ASP A 27 -14.38 -3.48 14.39
CA ASP A 27 -15.15 -3.56 15.65
C ASP A 27 -15.67 -2.18 16.10
N THR A 28 -16.93 -1.88 15.83
CA THR A 28 -17.55 -0.58 16.15
C THR A 28 -18.40 -0.58 17.42
N ARG A 29 -18.32 -1.64 18.24
CA ARG A 29 -19.25 -1.83 19.38
C ARG A 29 -19.08 -0.81 20.51
N PHE A 30 -17.87 -0.26 20.67
CA PHE A 30 -17.58 0.75 21.67
C PHE A 30 -17.32 2.09 20.99
N PRO A 31 -17.74 3.21 21.60
CA PRO A 31 -17.50 4.54 21.06
C PRO A 31 -16.00 4.84 21.03
N TYR A 32 -15.63 5.81 20.22
CA TYR A 32 -14.29 6.39 20.25
C TYR A 32 -13.96 6.93 21.66
N THR A 33 -12.81 6.52 22.19
CA THR A 33 -12.34 6.86 23.55
C THR A 33 -11.03 7.64 23.55
N GLY A 34 -10.52 7.98 22.37
CA GLY A 34 -9.39 8.89 22.23
C GLY A 34 -9.75 10.35 22.62
N PRO A 35 -8.82 11.29 22.44
CA PRO A 35 -8.97 12.69 22.81
C PRO A 35 -10.24 13.33 22.26
N ALA A 36 -10.83 14.23 23.05
CA ALA A 36 -12.04 14.99 22.68
C ALA A 36 -11.90 15.78 21.36
N ILE A 37 -10.68 16.14 20.99
CA ILE A 37 -10.33 16.57 19.63
C ILE A 37 -9.65 15.37 18.99
N PRO A 38 -10.39 14.57 18.19
CA PRO A 38 -9.78 13.42 17.53
C PRO A 38 -8.72 13.89 16.53
N VAL A 39 -7.78 13.00 16.19
CA VAL A 39 -6.79 13.20 15.13
C VAL A 39 -7.50 13.78 13.91
N GLY A 40 -7.32 15.07 13.66
CA GLY A 40 -8.12 15.80 12.69
C GLY A 40 -7.53 17.15 12.33
N ASP A 41 -7.97 17.64 11.18
CA ASP A 41 -7.60 18.87 10.47
C ASP A 41 -7.82 20.18 11.26
N TRP A 42 -7.13 20.39 12.38
CA TRP A 42 -7.28 21.59 13.21
C TRP A 42 -6.14 22.60 13.02
N VAL A 43 -6.35 23.64 12.23
CA VAL A 43 -5.52 24.87 12.29
C VAL A 43 -6.14 25.83 13.31
N ASP A 44 -5.37 26.27 14.32
CA ASP A 44 -5.80 27.32 15.25
C ASP A 44 -5.92 28.67 14.51
N PRO A 45 -7.14 29.25 14.38
CA PRO A 45 -7.33 30.49 13.65
C PRO A 45 -6.96 31.75 14.44
N THR A 46 -6.38 31.62 15.64
CA THR A 46 -6.15 32.74 16.58
C THR A 46 -4.68 33.01 16.95
N VAL A 47 -3.73 32.21 16.46
CA VAL A 47 -2.30 32.53 16.57
C VAL A 47 -1.96 33.57 15.49
N ASN A 48 -1.69 34.80 15.93
CA ASN A 48 -1.46 35.98 15.07
C ASN A 48 -0.33 35.79 14.03
N GLY A 49 -0.65 35.18 12.89
CA GLY A 49 0.08 35.34 11.63
C GLY A 49 -0.20 36.73 11.03
N ASN A 50 0.80 37.31 10.36
CA ASN A 50 0.84 38.69 9.85
C ASN A 50 -0.20 39.08 8.77
N GLY A 51 -1.32 38.36 8.65
CA GLY A 51 -2.35 38.61 7.62
C GLY A 51 -1.85 38.34 6.19
N LYS A 52 -0.69 37.72 6.04
CA LYS A 52 -0.09 37.27 4.77
C LYS A 52 0.52 35.88 4.98
N GLY A 53 -0.33 34.92 5.30
CA GLY A 53 0.05 33.50 5.32
C GLY A 53 0.46 33.03 3.93
N PHE A 54 1.35 32.05 3.86
CA PHE A 54 1.62 31.35 2.61
C PHE A 54 0.39 30.55 2.16
N PRO A 55 0.15 30.42 0.85
CA PRO A 55 -0.97 29.67 0.32
C PRO A 55 -0.92 28.22 0.84
N ARG A 56 -2.08 27.65 1.16
CA ARG A 56 -2.23 26.18 1.24
C ARG A 56 -1.57 25.56 0.00
N LEU A 57 -1.13 24.31 0.06
CA LEU A 57 -1.06 23.51 -1.17
C LEU A 57 -2.49 23.45 -1.74
N VAL A 58 -2.81 24.47 -2.53
CA VAL A 58 -3.95 24.49 -3.43
C VAL A 58 -3.40 23.86 -4.69
N GLU A 59 -3.23 22.55 -4.65
CA GLU A 59 -3.01 21.81 -5.88
C GLU A 59 -4.30 21.86 -6.67
N ALA A 60 -4.16 22.03 -7.98
CA ALA A 60 -5.33 22.02 -8.83
C ALA A 60 -6.01 20.66 -8.64
N PRO A 61 -7.32 20.63 -8.37
CA PRO A 61 -8.05 19.36 -8.35
C PRO A 61 -7.75 18.60 -9.64
N ALA A 62 -7.63 17.27 -9.57
CA ALA A 62 -7.30 16.44 -10.74
C ALA A 62 -8.20 16.71 -11.95
N VAL A 63 -9.40 17.27 -11.71
CA VAL A 63 -10.24 17.86 -12.73
C VAL A 63 -10.53 19.34 -12.46
N LYS A 64 -10.38 20.17 -13.50
CA LYS A 64 -10.67 21.62 -13.46
C LYS A 64 -12.15 21.86 -13.08
N PRO A 65 -12.44 22.64 -12.03
CA PRO A 65 -13.78 23.13 -11.73
C PRO A 65 -14.41 23.78 -12.95
N LYS A 66 -15.64 23.41 -13.29
CA LYS A 66 -16.41 24.13 -14.33
C LYS A 66 -16.75 25.56 -13.90
N THR A 67 -16.78 25.82 -12.59
CA THR A 67 -17.18 27.08 -11.97
C THR A 67 -16.11 27.56 -10.98
N SER A 68 -16.01 28.88 -10.78
CA SER A 68 -15.13 29.47 -9.76
C SER A 68 -15.52 29.11 -8.32
N ASN A 69 -16.75 28.64 -8.13
CA ASN A 69 -17.24 27.97 -6.92
C ASN A 69 -17.53 26.50 -7.29
N PRO A 70 -16.51 25.61 -7.33
CA PRO A 70 -16.72 24.20 -7.62
C PRO A 70 -17.75 23.65 -6.64
N THR A 71 -18.88 23.24 -7.17
CA THR A 71 -19.80 22.42 -6.38
C THR A 71 -19.43 20.96 -6.47
N ASN A 72 -18.39 20.51 -7.21
CA ASN A 72 -17.80 19.13 -7.23
C ASN A 72 -16.56 19.00 -8.14
N ASN A 73 -15.67 18.02 -7.90
CA ASN A 73 -14.67 17.48 -8.83
C ASN A 73 -14.40 15.98 -8.58
N VAL A 74 -14.00 15.23 -9.62
CA VAL A 74 -13.33 13.92 -9.49
C VAL A 74 -11.86 14.21 -9.21
N ASN A 75 -11.32 13.74 -8.08
CA ASN A 75 -9.97 14.14 -7.64
C ASN A 75 -8.92 13.04 -7.75
N VAL A 76 -9.33 11.78 -7.80
CA VAL A 76 -8.43 10.61 -7.88
C VAL A 76 -9.01 9.62 -8.88
N ILE A 77 -8.16 9.07 -9.74
CA ILE A 77 -8.50 7.94 -10.62
C ILE A 77 -7.36 6.94 -10.55
N SER A 78 -7.66 5.68 -10.25
CA SER A 78 -6.69 4.60 -10.26
C SER A 78 -7.23 3.35 -10.95
N LEU A 79 -6.31 2.60 -11.52
CA LEU A 79 -6.59 1.40 -12.30
C LEU A 79 -6.03 0.19 -11.56
N ALA A 80 -6.73 -0.94 -11.58
CA ALA A 80 -6.23 -2.20 -11.05
C ALA A 80 -6.63 -3.38 -11.94
N TYR A 81 -5.72 -4.35 -12.12
CA TYR A 81 -6.06 -5.55 -12.86
C TYR A 81 -7.05 -6.42 -12.10
N VAL A 82 -8.02 -6.97 -12.83
CA VAL A 82 -8.90 -8.05 -12.38
C VAL A 82 -8.89 -9.15 -13.45
N PRO A 83 -9.21 -10.41 -13.10
CA PRO A 83 -9.24 -11.51 -14.06
C PRO A 83 -10.09 -11.18 -15.30
N GLY A 84 -9.43 -11.13 -16.47
CA GLY A 84 -10.07 -10.83 -17.74
C GLY A 84 -10.67 -9.42 -17.85
N GLY A 85 -10.15 -8.46 -17.08
CA GLY A 85 -10.75 -7.13 -17.00
C GLY A 85 -9.85 -6.04 -16.44
N MET A 86 -10.48 -4.90 -16.17
CA MET A 86 -9.89 -3.73 -15.51
C MET A 86 -10.86 -3.21 -14.48
N HIS A 87 -10.33 -2.86 -13.31
CA HIS A 87 -11.04 -2.13 -12.29
C HIS A 87 -10.67 -0.66 -12.35
N ILE A 88 -11.67 0.22 -12.24
CA ILE A 88 -11.52 1.67 -12.26
C ILE A 88 -12.08 2.20 -10.95
N HIS A 89 -11.17 2.71 -10.12
CA HIS A 89 -11.49 3.41 -8.89
C HIS A 89 -11.47 4.92 -9.15
N TYR A 90 -12.41 5.65 -8.56
CA TYR A 90 -12.34 7.10 -8.53
C TYR A 90 -13.03 7.69 -7.29
N GLN A 91 -12.68 8.93 -6.95
CA GLN A 91 -13.13 9.57 -5.71
C GLN A 91 -13.85 10.89 -5.95
N THR A 92 -14.83 11.17 -5.09
CA THR A 92 -15.51 12.45 -5.02
C THR A 92 -15.70 12.93 -3.59
N PRO A 93 -15.79 14.25 -3.38
CA PRO A 93 -16.11 14.85 -2.08
C PRO A 93 -17.53 14.54 -1.59
N PHE A 94 -18.44 14.09 -2.45
CA PHE A 94 -19.82 13.80 -2.09
C PHE A 94 -20.47 12.79 -3.06
N GLY A 95 -21.57 12.17 -2.63
CA GLY A 95 -22.23 11.11 -3.36
C GLY A 95 -22.78 11.53 -4.73
N LEU A 96 -22.62 10.64 -5.72
CA LEU A 96 -23.03 10.86 -7.12
C LEU A 96 -24.56 10.96 -7.32
N GLY A 97 -25.38 10.62 -6.30
CA GLY A 97 -26.84 10.56 -6.42
C GLY A 97 -27.36 9.46 -7.36
N ALA A 98 -26.46 8.66 -7.93
CA ALA A 98 -26.72 7.53 -8.81
C ALA A 98 -25.60 6.48 -8.64
N ALA A 99 -25.78 5.28 -9.20
CA ALA A 99 -24.71 4.30 -9.26
C ALA A 99 -23.52 4.86 -10.08
N PRO A 100 -22.26 4.66 -9.65
CA PRO A 100 -21.10 5.09 -10.41
C PRO A 100 -21.02 4.35 -11.75
N GLN A 101 -20.55 5.02 -12.80
CA GLN A 101 -20.53 4.47 -14.15
C GLN A 101 -19.22 4.80 -14.86
N VAL A 102 -18.87 3.95 -15.82
CA VAL A 102 -17.82 4.20 -16.79
C VAL A 102 -18.35 3.87 -18.18
N GLN A 103 -18.23 4.82 -19.10
CA GLN A 103 -18.43 4.60 -20.54
C GLN A 103 -17.11 4.09 -21.13
N TRP A 104 -17.13 3.03 -21.94
CA TRP A 104 -15.90 2.45 -22.47
C TRP A 104 -16.07 1.83 -23.87
N GLY A 105 -14.95 1.69 -24.59
CA GLY A 105 -14.93 1.14 -25.94
C GLY A 105 -13.52 0.90 -26.47
N THR A 106 -13.43 0.36 -27.69
CA THR A 106 -12.13 0.11 -28.36
C THR A 106 -11.63 1.30 -29.16
N HIS A 107 -12.41 2.39 -29.26
CA HIS A 107 -12.06 3.62 -29.96
C HIS A 107 -12.35 4.84 -29.08
N GLN A 108 -11.47 5.83 -29.12
CA GLN A 108 -11.53 7.04 -28.30
C GLN A 108 -12.83 7.83 -28.47
N ASP A 109 -13.35 7.90 -29.70
CA ASP A 109 -14.56 8.67 -30.04
C ASP A 109 -15.85 7.83 -29.97
N ASN A 110 -15.76 6.56 -29.52
CA ASN A 110 -16.87 5.61 -29.59
C ASN A 110 -16.94 4.72 -28.34
N LEU A 111 -17.48 5.27 -27.25
CA LEU A 111 -17.62 4.63 -25.94
C LEU A 111 -19.02 4.04 -25.73
N ASN A 112 -19.42 3.07 -26.56
CA ASN A 112 -20.79 2.53 -26.60
C ASN A 112 -21.16 1.57 -25.47
N ASN A 113 -20.21 1.16 -24.64
CA ASN A 113 -20.45 0.26 -23.52
C ASN A 113 -20.52 1.03 -22.22
N ILE A 114 -21.32 0.56 -21.27
CA ILE A 114 -21.44 1.15 -19.94
C ILE A 114 -21.17 0.03 -18.92
N ALA A 115 -20.24 0.29 -18.01
CA ALA A 115 -20.09 -0.48 -16.79
C ALA A 115 -20.68 0.32 -15.62
N VAL A 116 -21.36 -0.37 -14.71
CA VAL A 116 -21.97 0.22 -13.51
C VAL A 116 -21.32 -0.40 -12.29
N GLY A 117 -20.96 0.43 -11.32
CA GLY A 117 -20.24 0.02 -10.13
C GLY A 117 -21.01 0.28 -8.84
N GLN A 118 -20.25 0.35 -7.74
CA GLN A 118 -20.76 0.65 -6.41
C GLN A 118 -19.96 1.78 -5.77
N SER A 119 -20.63 2.58 -4.94
CA SER A 119 -19.98 3.59 -4.12
C SER A 119 -19.91 3.10 -2.69
N ASN A 120 -18.79 3.35 -2.03
CA ASN A 120 -18.66 3.19 -0.59
C ASN A 120 -18.16 4.52 0.01
N THR A 121 -18.15 4.59 1.33
CA THR A 121 -17.66 5.72 2.12
C THR A 121 -17.25 5.19 3.49
N TYR A 122 -16.38 5.92 4.16
CA TYR A 122 -16.07 5.75 5.57
C TYR A 122 -16.12 7.13 6.22
N ALA A 123 -16.37 7.19 7.54
CA ALA A 123 -16.36 8.46 8.26
C ALA A 123 -15.02 9.18 8.05
N ARG A 124 -14.98 10.51 8.01
CA ARG A 124 -13.72 11.28 7.95
C ARG A 124 -13.62 12.15 9.19
N THR A 125 -12.40 12.35 9.67
CA THR A 125 -12.14 13.15 10.87
C THR A 125 -11.23 14.34 10.54
N PRO A 126 -11.75 15.59 10.45
CA PRO A 126 -13.15 16.02 10.49
C PRO A 126 -13.92 15.70 9.19
N PRO A 127 -15.27 15.75 9.22
CA PRO A 127 -16.09 15.50 8.04
C PRO A 127 -15.85 16.54 6.93
N CYS A 128 -16.07 16.13 5.66
CA CYS A 128 -15.87 17.00 4.50
C CYS A 128 -16.73 18.27 4.49
N SER A 129 -17.80 18.34 5.29
CA SER A 129 -18.60 19.55 5.49
C SER A 129 -17.81 20.73 6.10
N LEU A 130 -16.64 20.45 6.68
CA LEU A 130 -15.75 21.44 7.29
C LEU A 130 -14.52 21.76 6.42
N ALA A 131 -14.34 21.09 5.28
CA ALA A 131 -13.20 21.27 4.37
C ALA A 131 -13.62 21.85 3.01
N PRO A 132 -12.71 22.51 2.26
CA PRO A 132 -12.98 22.87 0.87
C PRO A 132 -13.27 21.62 0.03
N VAL A 133 -14.36 21.65 -0.75
CA VAL A 133 -14.83 20.52 -1.58
C VAL A 133 -13.77 19.98 -2.53
N THR A 134 -12.82 20.82 -2.98
CA THR A 134 -11.74 20.39 -3.88
C THR A 134 -10.60 19.65 -3.18
N GLN A 135 -10.57 19.64 -1.85
CA GLN A 135 -9.49 19.10 -1.04
C GLN A 135 -9.96 17.93 -0.15
N CYS A 136 -11.14 17.37 -0.44
CA CYS A 136 -11.76 16.33 0.36
C CYS A 136 -12.25 15.18 -0.53
N SER A 137 -11.96 13.95 -0.15
CA SER A 137 -12.61 12.75 -0.69
C SER A 137 -13.37 12.04 0.42
N GLU A 138 -14.68 11.84 0.22
CA GLU A 138 -15.55 11.12 1.16
C GLU A 138 -16.20 9.90 0.51
N HIS A 139 -16.40 9.93 -0.81
CA HIS A 139 -17.01 8.83 -1.54
C HIS A 139 -16.02 8.21 -2.52
N PHE A 140 -15.99 6.88 -2.50
CA PHE A 140 -15.08 6.06 -3.27
C PHE A 140 -15.91 5.17 -4.19
N HIS A 141 -15.57 5.17 -5.47
CA HIS A 141 -16.39 4.59 -6.53
C HIS A 141 -15.63 3.48 -7.22
N GLU A 142 -16.23 2.29 -7.24
CA GLU A 142 -15.62 1.07 -7.74
C GLU A 142 -16.38 0.57 -8.96
N VAL A 143 -15.79 0.72 -10.15
CA VAL A 143 -16.40 0.27 -11.42
C VAL A 143 -15.51 -0.76 -12.09
N GLN A 144 -16.01 -1.99 -12.21
CA GLN A 144 -15.30 -3.11 -12.82
C GLN A 144 -15.78 -3.36 -14.25
N ILE A 145 -14.83 -3.51 -15.17
CA ILE A 145 -15.08 -3.90 -16.57
C ILE A 145 -14.51 -5.30 -16.79
N THR A 146 -15.36 -6.27 -17.13
CA THR A 146 -14.99 -7.68 -17.32
C THR A 146 -15.15 -8.12 -18.78
N GLY A 147 -14.63 -9.31 -19.11
CA GLY A 147 -14.77 -9.89 -20.45
C GLY A 147 -13.94 -9.16 -21.52
N LEU A 148 -12.88 -8.47 -21.11
CA LEU A 148 -12.00 -7.73 -22.01
C LEU A 148 -11.01 -8.65 -22.71
N LYS A 149 -10.75 -8.38 -23.99
CA LYS A 149 -9.69 -9.06 -24.74
C LYS A 149 -8.32 -8.75 -24.13
N PRO A 150 -7.44 -9.75 -23.94
CA PRO A 150 -6.07 -9.55 -23.46
C PRO A 150 -5.25 -8.63 -24.37
N ASN A 151 -4.20 -8.01 -23.82
CA ASN A 151 -3.27 -7.10 -24.51
C ASN A 151 -3.97 -6.10 -25.48
N THR A 152 -5.12 -5.57 -25.07
CA THR A 152 -5.93 -4.67 -25.90
C THR A 152 -6.04 -3.31 -25.21
N LYS A 153 -5.85 -2.23 -25.98
CA LYS A 153 -6.08 -0.87 -25.50
C LYS A 153 -7.58 -0.57 -25.54
N TYR A 154 -8.12 -0.13 -24.41
CA TYR A 154 -9.49 0.38 -24.29
C TYR A 154 -9.45 1.85 -23.91
N TRP A 155 -10.48 2.56 -24.33
CA TRP A 155 -10.75 3.93 -23.95
C TRP A 155 -11.92 3.95 -23.00
N TYR A 156 -11.88 4.87 -22.04
CA TYR A 156 -12.94 5.02 -21.07
C TYR A 156 -13.14 6.47 -20.66
N ARG A 157 -14.32 6.76 -20.13
CA ARG A 157 -14.71 8.06 -19.62
C ARG A 157 -15.67 7.91 -18.45
N ILE A 158 -15.44 8.67 -17.40
CA ILE A 158 -16.34 8.77 -16.26
C ILE A 158 -17.34 9.88 -16.60
N PRO A 159 -18.63 9.56 -16.81
CA PRO A 159 -19.64 10.56 -17.11
C PRO A 159 -19.86 11.49 -15.92
N ALA A 160 -20.30 12.71 -16.22
CA ALA A 160 -20.78 13.62 -15.19
C ALA A 160 -22.00 13.01 -14.46
N ALA A 161 -22.03 13.15 -13.14
CA ALA A 161 -23.14 12.84 -12.25
C ALA A 161 -23.37 14.03 -11.30
N ASN A 162 -24.07 13.84 -10.18
CA ASN A 162 -24.41 14.92 -9.24
C ASN A 162 -23.23 15.87 -9.00
N GLY A 163 -23.27 17.07 -9.59
CA GLY A 163 -22.22 18.08 -9.52
C GLY A 163 -20.88 17.75 -10.20
N THR A 164 -20.51 16.49 -10.43
CA THR A 164 -19.19 16.12 -11.00
C THR A 164 -19.06 16.61 -12.44
N THR A 165 -17.82 16.86 -12.86
CA THR A 165 -17.47 17.05 -14.26
C THR A 165 -17.18 15.71 -14.92
N GLU A 166 -17.48 15.63 -16.21
CA GLU A 166 -17.06 14.49 -17.03
C GLU A 166 -15.52 14.45 -17.08
N SER A 167 -14.94 13.26 -16.92
CA SER A 167 -13.50 13.10 -17.07
C SER A 167 -13.07 13.33 -18.52
N GLN A 168 -11.77 13.58 -18.74
CA GLN A 168 -11.22 13.39 -20.08
C GLN A 168 -11.40 11.92 -20.52
N THR A 169 -11.36 11.68 -21.84
CA THR A 169 -11.29 10.31 -22.35
C THR A 169 -9.90 9.76 -22.06
N LEU A 170 -9.83 8.80 -21.16
CA LEU A 170 -8.61 8.12 -20.72
C LEU A 170 -8.50 6.75 -21.39
N SER A 171 -7.38 6.07 -21.19
CA SER A 171 -7.17 4.74 -21.76
C SER A 171 -6.34 3.84 -20.87
N PHE A 172 -6.57 2.54 -20.98
CA PHE A 172 -5.76 1.52 -20.32
C PHE A 172 -5.46 0.37 -21.30
N ARG A 173 -4.49 -0.46 -20.95
CA ARG A 173 -4.19 -1.72 -21.65
C ARG A 173 -4.41 -2.89 -20.69
N THR A 174 -5.22 -3.86 -21.11
CA THR A 174 -5.46 -5.09 -20.35
C THR A 174 -4.20 -5.95 -20.27
N ALA A 175 -4.11 -6.80 -19.25
CA ALA A 175 -3.02 -7.74 -19.07
C ALA A 175 -2.80 -8.64 -20.31
N HIS A 176 -1.57 -9.08 -20.50
CA HIS A 176 -1.24 -10.12 -21.47
C HIS A 176 -1.86 -11.45 -21.02
N ALA A 177 -2.31 -12.28 -21.97
CA ALA A 177 -2.86 -13.58 -21.65
C ALA A 177 -1.77 -14.49 -21.03
N PRO A 178 -2.12 -15.38 -20.08
CA PRO A 178 -1.19 -16.39 -19.58
C PRO A 178 -0.55 -17.18 -20.73
N GLY A 179 0.79 -17.23 -20.78
CA GLY A 179 1.55 -17.87 -21.85
C GLY A 179 1.96 -16.97 -23.02
N ASP A 180 1.54 -15.70 -23.03
CA ASP A 180 2.05 -14.71 -23.99
C ASP A 180 3.53 -14.43 -23.72
N ARG A 181 4.37 -14.65 -24.73
CA ARG A 181 5.83 -14.55 -24.64
C ARG A 181 6.39 -13.15 -24.89
N SER A 182 5.51 -12.18 -25.17
CA SER A 182 5.90 -10.78 -25.35
C SER A 182 6.56 -10.26 -24.08
N GLU A 183 7.68 -9.55 -24.23
CA GLU A 183 8.33 -8.94 -23.08
C GLU A 183 7.47 -7.84 -22.45
N PHE A 184 7.61 -7.67 -21.15
CA PHE A 184 6.95 -6.60 -20.40
C PHE A 184 7.81 -6.19 -19.21
N THR A 185 7.57 -4.98 -18.70
CA THR A 185 8.27 -4.44 -17.54
C THR A 185 7.25 -3.98 -16.51
N VAL A 186 7.47 -4.31 -15.25
CA VAL A 186 6.67 -3.85 -14.11
C VAL A 186 7.54 -2.98 -13.22
N ALA A 187 6.95 -1.97 -12.57
CA ALA A 187 7.61 -1.24 -11.50
C ALA A 187 7.27 -1.88 -10.15
N VAL A 188 8.25 -1.97 -9.26
CA VAL A 188 8.09 -2.43 -7.87
C VAL A 188 8.67 -1.35 -6.96
N LEU A 189 7.86 -0.91 -6.00
CA LEU A 189 8.18 0.17 -5.07
C LEU A 189 7.48 -0.10 -3.74
N ASN A 190 8.12 0.21 -2.63
CA ASN A 190 7.51 0.07 -1.31
C ASN A 190 7.96 1.28 -0.47
N ASP A 191 7.17 1.68 0.53
CA ASP A 191 7.57 2.70 1.49
C ASP A 191 7.76 4.08 0.83
N MET A 192 6.78 4.48 0.02
CA MET A 192 6.92 5.66 -0.84
C MET A 192 6.69 6.96 -0.08
N GLY A 193 5.60 7.06 0.68
CA GLY A 193 5.13 8.37 1.16
C GLY A 193 5.16 9.39 0.01
N TYR A 194 5.44 10.66 0.32
CA TYR A 194 5.67 11.68 -0.72
C TYR A 194 6.78 12.69 -0.39
N THR A 195 7.40 12.59 0.79
CA THR A 195 8.37 13.55 1.33
C THR A 195 9.71 13.53 0.58
N ASN A 196 10.36 12.37 0.51
CA ASN A 196 11.66 12.17 -0.14
C ASN A 196 11.52 11.47 -1.51
N ALA A 197 10.27 11.35 -2.01
CA ALA A 197 9.93 10.52 -3.15
C ALA A 197 9.81 11.28 -4.49
N HIS A 198 10.16 12.57 -4.57
CA HIS A 198 10.03 13.34 -5.83
C HIS A 198 10.81 12.71 -6.99
N GLY A 199 12.05 12.30 -6.73
CA GLY A 199 12.87 11.59 -7.71
C GLY A 199 12.24 10.26 -8.15
N THR A 200 11.77 9.48 -7.17
CA THR A 200 11.06 8.21 -7.40
C THR A 200 9.82 8.42 -8.27
N HIS A 201 8.95 9.37 -7.92
CA HIS A 201 7.75 9.73 -8.67
C HIS A 201 8.07 10.14 -10.11
N LYS A 202 9.02 11.06 -10.30
CA LYS A 202 9.44 11.51 -11.63
C LYS A 202 9.86 10.35 -12.52
N TYR A 203 10.75 9.48 -12.05
CA TYR A 203 11.27 8.39 -12.87
C TYR A 203 10.27 7.24 -13.02
N LEU A 204 9.35 7.06 -12.06
CA LEU A 204 8.21 6.16 -12.20
C LEU A 204 7.23 6.66 -13.26
N GLY A 205 6.95 7.96 -13.29
CA GLY A 205 6.16 8.61 -14.35
C GLY A 205 6.77 8.44 -15.73
N ASN A 206 8.08 8.64 -15.86
CA ASN A 206 8.80 8.36 -17.11
C ASN A 206 8.66 6.88 -17.52
N ALA A 207 8.80 5.95 -16.57
CA ALA A 207 8.63 4.53 -16.86
C ALA A 207 7.19 4.19 -17.28
N ALA A 208 6.19 4.82 -16.68
CA ALA A 208 4.79 4.67 -17.09
C ALA A 208 4.58 5.15 -18.53
N ASP A 209 5.18 6.29 -18.91
CA ASP A 209 5.15 6.81 -20.29
C ASP A 209 5.91 5.90 -21.28
N ASP A 210 6.98 5.22 -20.83
CA ASP A 210 7.76 4.25 -21.61
C ASP A 210 7.08 2.88 -21.75
N GLY A 211 5.87 2.70 -21.24
CA GLY A 211 5.06 1.50 -21.45
C GLY A 211 5.23 0.42 -20.37
N LEU A 212 5.33 0.81 -19.09
CA LEU A 212 5.14 -0.13 -17.98
C LEU A 212 3.81 -0.89 -18.12
N ALA A 213 3.85 -2.18 -17.76
CA ALA A 213 2.66 -3.01 -17.66
C ALA A 213 1.78 -2.58 -16.48
N PHE A 214 2.38 -2.40 -15.31
CA PHE A 214 1.77 -1.90 -14.08
C PHE A 214 2.85 -1.47 -13.08
N ALA A 215 2.44 -0.77 -12.02
CA ALA A 215 3.24 -0.53 -10.82
C ALA A 215 2.71 -1.38 -9.66
N TRP A 216 3.60 -1.95 -8.86
CA TRP A 216 3.29 -2.85 -7.75
C TRP A 216 3.85 -2.29 -6.43
N HIS A 217 2.97 -1.71 -5.62
CA HIS A 217 3.30 -1.06 -4.36
C HIS A 217 3.17 -2.01 -3.17
N GLY A 218 4.29 -2.40 -2.55
CA GLY A 218 4.33 -3.35 -1.44
C GLY A 218 4.14 -2.75 -0.05
N GLY A 219 3.09 -1.94 0.16
CA GLY A 219 2.75 -1.36 1.46
C GLY A 219 3.51 -0.10 1.83
N ASP A 220 3.03 0.53 2.90
CA ASP A 220 3.47 1.82 3.43
C ASP A 220 3.38 2.93 2.37
N ILE A 221 2.12 3.25 2.09
CA ILE A 221 1.76 3.98 0.88
C ILE A 221 1.90 5.48 1.10
N SER A 222 1.09 6.03 2.01
CA SER A 222 1.02 7.49 2.21
C SER A 222 1.72 7.97 3.47
N TYR A 223 2.02 7.08 4.42
CA TYR A 223 2.50 7.45 5.77
C TYR A 223 1.55 8.45 6.43
N ALA A 224 0.24 8.18 6.43
CA ALA A 224 -0.74 9.14 6.93
C ALA A 224 -0.70 9.30 8.46
N ASP A 225 -0.24 8.26 9.15
CA ASP A 225 -0.02 8.15 10.59
C ASP A 225 1.26 8.83 11.09
N ASP A 226 2.31 8.87 10.26
CA ASP A 226 3.65 9.38 10.64
C ASP A 226 3.82 10.90 10.40
N TRP A 227 2.77 11.70 10.63
CA TRP A 227 2.88 13.16 10.54
C TRP A 227 2.82 13.79 11.93
N TYR A 228 4.01 14.03 12.47
CA TYR A 228 4.23 14.73 13.73
C TYR A 228 3.49 16.07 13.79
N SER A 229 2.79 16.26 14.90
CA SER A 229 2.24 17.55 15.32
C SER A 229 3.39 18.52 15.65
N GLY A 230 3.65 19.48 14.75
CA GLY A 230 4.28 20.76 15.09
C GLY A 230 5.73 20.99 14.66
N ILE A 231 5.95 22.13 14.01
CA ILE A 231 7.16 22.98 13.96
C ILE A 231 8.51 22.24 14.07
N LEU A 232 9.16 22.04 12.92
CA LEU A 232 10.61 21.85 12.86
C LEU A 232 11.29 23.22 12.98
N PRO A 233 12.14 23.48 13.98
CA PRO A 233 12.84 24.76 14.10
C PRO A 233 13.93 24.88 13.02
N CYS A 234 13.98 26.05 12.37
CA CYS A 234 14.93 26.37 11.31
C CYS A 234 16.22 27.00 11.84
N GLU A 235 17.37 26.74 11.19
CA GLU A 235 18.61 27.50 11.43
C GLU A 235 18.60 28.85 10.69
N ASP A 236 19.20 29.88 11.29
CA ASP A 236 19.43 31.20 10.69
C ASP A 236 20.33 31.16 9.43
N SER A 237 20.95 30.01 9.14
CA SER A 237 21.79 29.76 7.96
C SER A 237 21.00 29.24 6.74
N TRP A 238 19.71 28.92 6.91
CA TRP A 238 18.87 28.36 5.86
C TRP A 238 18.25 29.46 4.98
N PRO A 239 18.44 29.44 3.64
CA PRO A 239 17.98 30.53 2.77
C PRO A 239 16.45 30.66 2.62
N VAL A 240 15.66 29.72 3.15
CA VAL A 240 14.19 29.77 3.10
C VAL A 240 13.59 29.01 4.28
N CYS A 241 13.20 29.73 5.33
CA CYS A 241 12.22 29.23 6.31
C CYS A 241 11.48 30.38 7.00
N TYR A 242 10.20 30.16 7.29
CA TYR A 242 9.27 31.10 7.92
C TYR A 242 9.24 30.90 9.44
N ASN A 243 9.22 32.01 10.18
CA ASN A 243 9.34 32.08 11.64
C ASN A 243 8.04 31.70 12.37
N GLY A 244 7.93 30.43 12.78
CA GLY A 244 7.03 29.96 13.84
C GLY A 244 7.81 29.83 15.16
N SER A 245 7.26 30.38 16.25
CA SER A 245 7.99 30.70 17.48
C SER A 245 8.33 29.50 18.38
N SER A 246 9.46 28.81 18.11
CA SER A 246 10.26 28.07 19.11
C SER A 246 11.64 27.69 18.53
N THR A 247 12.74 27.80 19.29
CA THR A 247 14.14 27.78 18.77
C THR A 247 15.06 26.70 19.35
N ARG A 248 14.58 25.50 19.73
CA ARG A 248 15.46 24.44 20.24
C ARG A 248 15.07 23.03 19.76
N LEU A 249 16.06 22.27 19.28
CA LEU A 249 15.97 20.84 18.99
C LEU A 249 15.87 20.00 20.28
N PRO A 250 15.21 18.83 20.26
CA PRO A 250 15.21 17.89 21.39
C PRO A 250 16.65 17.47 21.74
N GLY A 251 16.97 17.41 23.04
CA GLY A 251 18.28 16.96 23.56
C GLY A 251 19.27 18.06 23.94
N GLY A 252 19.21 19.23 23.29
CA GLY A 252 20.14 20.34 23.56
C GLY A 252 21.62 20.06 23.21
N PRO A 253 22.48 21.09 23.17
CA PRO A 253 23.87 20.95 22.75
C PRO A 253 24.74 20.14 23.73
N PRO A 254 25.83 19.51 23.26
CA PRO A 254 26.40 19.64 21.91
C PRO A 254 25.78 18.69 20.86
N TYR A 255 25.56 19.23 19.65
CA TYR A 255 25.03 18.47 18.52
C TYR A 255 26.15 17.70 17.78
N PRO A 256 25.89 16.48 17.27
CA PRO A 256 26.87 15.73 16.48
C PRO A 256 27.26 16.47 15.20
N ALA A 257 28.55 16.45 14.83
CA ALA A 257 29.10 17.23 13.72
C ALA A 257 28.55 16.84 12.34
N GLU A 258 27.98 15.63 12.20
CA GLU A 258 27.32 15.12 11.00
C GLU A 258 26.08 15.92 10.60
N TYR A 259 25.31 16.41 11.57
CA TYR A 259 24.12 17.26 11.34
C TYR A 259 24.47 18.68 10.88
N LEU A 260 25.69 19.14 11.19
CA LEU A 260 26.14 20.51 10.91
C LEU A 260 27.00 20.62 9.64
N ASN A 261 27.58 19.52 9.17
CA ASN A 261 28.67 19.57 8.17
C ASN A 261 28.54 18.60 6.98
N ALA A 262 27.48 17.78 6.91
CA ALA A 262 27.26 16.89 5.76
C ALA A 262 26.46 17.61 4.65
N PRO A 263 27.02 17.81 3.44
CA PRO A 263 26.26 18.36 2.32
C PRO A 263 25.25 17.32 1.78
N LEU A 264 24.11 17.80 1.27
CA LEU A 264 23.14 16.99 0.54
C LEU A 264 23.80 16.25 -0.64
N PRO A 265 23.34 15.03 -1.00
CA PRO A 265 23.76 14.36 -2.22
C PRO A 265 23.58 15.25 -3.46
N ALA A 266 24.56 15.23 -4.36
CA ALA A 266 24.54 16.08 -5.56
C ALA A 266 23.34 15.73 -6.46
N GLY A 267 22.41 16.68 -6.64
CA GLY A 267 21.22 16.53 -7.50
C GLY A 267 19.89 16.70 -6.78
N GLU A 268 19.87 16.76 -5.45
CA GLU A 268 18.64 17.02 -4.69
C GLU A 268 18.27 18.50 -4.68
N VAL A 269 17.02 18.81 -5.04
CA VAL A 269 16.41 20.14 -4.93
C VAL A 269 15.38 20.09 -3.80
N PRO A 270 15.56 20.84 -2.70
CA PRO A 270 14.59 20.84 -1.60
C PRO A 270 13.34 21.63 -2.00
N ASN A 271 12.23 20.95 -2.27
CA ASN A 271 10.90 21.55 -2.22
C ASN A 271 9.78 20.50 -2.13
N GLN A 272 8.76 20.83 -1.33
CA GLN A 272 7.61 20.02 -0.92
C GLN A 272 7.92 18.97 0.16
N GLY A 273 7.95 19.44 1.41
CA GLY A 273 7.83 18.58 2.58
C GLY A 273 9.12 17.98 3.10
N GLY A 274 10.28 18.59 2.89
CA GLY A 274 11.48 18.25 3.66
C GLY A 274 11.30 18.52 5.17
N PRO A 275 12.23 18.07 6.03
CA PRO A 275 12.19 18.14 7.50
C PRO A 275 12.30 19.58 8.08
N GLN A 276 11.68 20.56 7.44
CA GLN A 276 11.78 21.99 7.73
C GLN A 276 10.41 22.70 7.63
N GLY A 277 9.41 22.16 8.34
CA GLY A 277 8.37 22.94 9.02
C GLY A 277 7.62 24.03 8.23
N GLY A 278 6.36 23.75 7.93
CA GLY A 278 5.29 24.77 7.91
C GLY A 278 4.26 24.41 8.98
N ASP A 279 3.43 25.36 9.41
CA ASP A 279 2.27 25.08 10.27
C ASP A 279 1.34 24.06 9.57
N MET A 280 1.55 22.79 9.86
CA MET A 280 0.68 21.70 9.46
C MET A 280 0.36 20.90 10.71
N SER A 281 -0.74 21.29 11.35
CA SER A 281 -1.45 20.42 12.25
C SER A 281 -2.04 19.25 11.44
N VAL A 282 -1.39 18.09 11.57
CA VAL A 282 -1.94 16.71 11.53
C VAL A 282 -3.15 16.48 10.61
N LEU A 283 -2.99 15.73 9.50
CA LEU A 283 -4.10 15.34 8.61
C LEU A 283 -3.98 13.87 8.13
N TYR A 284 -4.44 12.88 8.89
CA TYR A 284 -4.37 11.47 8.47
C TYR A 284 -5.08 11.24 7.11
N GLU A 285 -6.38 11.54 7.01
CA GLU A 285 -7.12 11.37 5.77
C GLU A 285 -6.72 12.36 4.67
N SER A 286 -6.29 13.58 5.00
CA SER A 286 -5.85 14.52 3.96
C SER A 286 -4.48 14.14 3.39
N ASN A 287 -3.60 13.47 4.14
CA ASN A 287 -2.36 12.93 3.60
C ASN A 287 -2.62 11.83 2.57
N TRP A 288 -3.63 10.99 2.81
CA TRP A 288 -4.12 10.07 1.78
C TRP A 288 -4.63 10.80 0.53
N ASP A 289 -5.44 11.85 0.72
CA ASP A 289 -5.97 12.64 -0.39
C ASP A 289 -4.86 13.31 -1.22
N LEU A 290 -3.86 13.89 -0.56
CA LEU A 290 -2.70 14.54 -1.19
C LEU A 290 -1.85 13.52 -1.95
N TRP A 291 -1.49 12.41 -1.31
CA TRP A 291 -0.68 11.37 -1.94
C TRP A 291 -1.36 10.82 -3.19
N GLN A 292 -2.67 10.58 -3.15
CA GLN A 292 -3.41 10.02 -4.30
C GLN A 292 -3.63 11.02 -5.43
N GLN A 293 -3.81 12.31 -5.11
CA GLN A 293 -3.83 13.37 -6.10
C GLN A 293 -2.46 13.49 -6.79
N TRP A 294 -1.38 13.48 -6.00
CA TRP A 294 -0.02 13.53 -6.51
C TRP A 294 0.31 12.34 -7.43
N MET A 295 -0.16 11.14 -7.08
CA MET A 295 0.04 9.92 -7.88
C MET A 295 -0.90 9.79 -9.08
N SER A 296 -1.92 10.64 -9.22
CA SER A 296 -2.95 10.50 -10.27
C SER A 296 -2.40 10.62 -11.70
N ASP A 297 -1.29 11.33 -11.88
CA ASP A 297 -0.60 11.42 -13.17
C ASP A 297 0.07 10.10 -13.60
N ILE A 298 0.25 9.15 -12.67
CA ILE A 298 0.76 7.80 -12.91
C ILE A 298 -0.40 6.79 -12.91
N THR A 299 -1.28 6.83 -11.91
CA THR A 299 -2.35 5.82 -11.73
C THR A 299 -3.44 5.87 -12.79
N THR A 300 -3.54 6.98 -13.54
CA THR A 300 -4.40 7.10 -14.73
C THR A 300 -3.80 6.48 -16.00
N LYS A 301 -2.47 6.27 -16.03
CA LYS A 301 -1.73 5.77 -17.19
C LYS A 301 -1.54 4.26 -17.14
N VAL A 302 -1.24 3.73 -15.95
CA VAL A 302 -0.94 2.31 -15.73
C VAL A 302 -1.70 1.78 -14.51
N PRO A 303 -2.06 0.48 -14.48
CA PRO A 303 -2.57 -0.16 -13.28
C PRO A 303 -1.60 -0.03 -12.11
N TYR A 304 -2.14 0.26 -10.94
CA TYR A 304 -1.41 0.49 -9.70
C TYR A 304 -1.89 -0.52 -8.66
N MET A 305 -1.17 -1.63 -8.57
CA MET A 305 -1.49 -2.76 -7.71
C MET A 305 -0.85 -2.53 -6.33
N VAL A 306 -1.61 -2.64 -5.24
CA VAL A 306 -1.14 -2.34 -3.89
C VAL A 306 -1.38 -3.51 -2.93
N LEU A 307 -0.61 -3.60 -1.85
CA LEU A 307 -0.88 -4.43 -0.68
C LEU A 307 -0.63 -3.58 0.58
N PRO A 308 -1.12 -3.97 1.77
CA PRO A 308 -0.96 -3.17 2.98
C PRO A 308 0.43 -3.33 3.61
N GLY A 309 0.95 -2.24 4.17
CA GLY A 309 2.03 -2.23 5.16
C GLY A 309 1.54 -1.79 6.54
N ASN A 310 2.44 -1.62 7.50
CA ASN A 310 2.05 -1.27 8.86
C ASN A 310 1.44 0.13 8.98
N HIS A 311 1.84 1.09 8.11
CA HIS A 311 1.29 2.45 8.12
C HIS A 311 -0.16 2.53 7.59
N GLU A 312 -0.66 1.44 7.01
CA GLU A 312 -2.06 1.33 6.65
C GLU A 312 -2.95 0.84 7.81
N ALA A 313 -2.38 0.27 8.88
CA ALA A 313 -3.13 -0.45 9.90
C ALA A 313 -4.03 0.47 10.74
N ALA A 314 -3.46 1.54 11.27
CA ALA A 314 -4.16 2.45 12.17
C ALA A 314 -3.53 3.85 12.19
N CYS A 315 -4.11 4.73 13.01
CA CYS A 315 -3.59 6.06 13.31
C CYS A 315 -2.37 6.02 14.25
N ALA A 316 -1.97 4.83 14.67
CA ALA A 316 -0.80 4.55 15.48
C ALA A 316 0.19 3.75 14.64
N GLU A 317 1.38 4.30 14.51
CA GLU A 317 2.42 3.83 13.62
C GLU A 317 3.19 2.62 14.17
N PHE A 318 3.51 2.63 15.46
CA PHE A 318 4.61 1.79 15.93
C PHE A 318 4.18 0.39 16.39
N ASP A 319 5.03 -0.59 16.05
CA ASP A 319 4.98 -1.97 16.51
C ASP A 319 5.00 -2.03 18.06
N GLY A 320 3.88 -2.37 18.69
CA GLY A 320 3.81 -2.75 20.12
C GLY A 320 2.91 -1.89 21.04
N GLY A 321 2.70 -2.38 22.27
CA GLY A 321 1.67 -1.88 23.19
C GLY A 321 1.99 -0.59 23.98
N ASN A 322 3.09 0.11 23.69
CA ASN A 322 3.55 1.28 24.47
C ASN A 322 3.67 2.57 23.65
N ASN A 323 3.01 2.63 22.50
CA ASN A 323 3.25 3.67 21.53
C ASN A 323 2.39 4.90 21.80
N THR A 324 3.05 6.07 21.79
CA THR A 324 2.34 7.34 21.85
C THR A 324 1.83 7.59 20.44
N LEU A 325 0.53 7.75 20.29
CA LEU A 325 -0.03 8.29 19.06
C LEU A 325 0.61 9.67 18.79
N THR A 326 1.21 9.86 17.63
CA THR A 326 2.05 11.04 17.26
C THR A 326 1.25 12.34 17.35
N ALA A 327 -0.07 12.26 17.15
CA ALA A 327 -1.04 13.34 17.35
C ALA A 327 -1.22 13.79 18.83
N TYR A 328 -0.54 13.15 19.79
CA TYR A 328 -0.69 13.40 21.24
C TYR A 328 0.47 14.22 21.81
N LEU A 329 1.42 14.62 20.98
CA LEU A 329 2.58 15.42 21.36
C LEU A 329 2.31 16.90 21.10
N ASN A 330 2.37 17.70 22.18
CA ASN A 330 2.55 19.14 22.10
C ASN A 330 3.97 19.44 22.60
N ASN A 331 4.90 19.77 21.69
CA ASN A 331 6.31 19.99 22.02
C ASN A 331 6.94 18.78 22.79
N ASP A 332 6.79 17.56 22.26
CA ASP A 332 7.25 16.31 22.89
C ASP A 332 6.71 16.05 24.31
N LYS A 333 5.70 16.82 24.74
CA LYS A 333 4.99 16.60 25.99
C LYS A 333 3.61 16.05 25.65
N ALA A 334 3.28 14.93 26.28
CA ALA A 334 1.94 14.36 26.20
C ALA A 334 0.92 15.43 26.65
N ASN A 335 0.15 15.98 25.72
CA ASN A 335 -1.08 16.71 26.02
C ASN A 335 -2.28 15.76 25.91
N SER A 336 -2.02 14.47 26.11
CA SER A 336 -3.02 13.43 26.18
C SER A 336 -3.84 13.63 27.44
N SER A 337 -5.16 13.68 27.31
CA SER A 337 -6.06 13.50 28.45
C SER A 337 -6.04 12.05 29.00
N ALA A 338 -5.34 11.12 28.34
CA ALA A 338 -5.22 9.72 28.73
C ALA A 338 -3.76 9.20 28.70
N PRO A 339 -3.26 8.52 29.75
CA PRO A 339 -1.91 7.91 29.74
C PRO A 339 -1.80 6.79 28.69
N LYS A 340 -0.59 6.49 28.19
CA LYS A 340 -0.32 5.38 27.24
C LYS A 340 -1.00 4.06 27.62
N SER A 341 -1.00 3.74 28.92
CA SER A 341 -1.63 2.55 29.49
C SER A 341 -3.16 2.50 29.35
N ALA A 342 -3.78 3.59 28.90
CA ALA A 342 -5.22 3.71 28.67
C ALA A 342 -5.58 3.74 27.17
N LEU A 343 -4.59 3.71 26.26
CA LEU A 343 -4.83 3.63 24.83
C LEU A 343 -5.16 2.19 24.41
N ASN A 344 -6.17 2.04 23.57
CA ASN A 344 -6.66 0.77 23.04
C ASN A 344 -7.14 0.94 21.59
N TYR A 345 -7.71 -0.10 21.00
CA TYR A 345 -8.25 -0.07 19.63
C TYR A 345 -9.26 1.06 19.38
N TYR A 346 -9.99 1.51 20.41
CA TYR A 346 -10.98 2.60 20.35
C TYR A 346 -10.38 4.00 20.54
N SER A 347 -9.07 4.09 20.74
CA SER A 347 -8.33 5.35 20.80
C SER A 347 -8.02 5.95 19.42
N CYS A 348 -8.13 5.16 18.35
CA CYS A 348 -8.17 5.66 16.97
C CYS A 348 -9.64 5.83 16.53
N PRO A 349 -9.99 6.88 15.78
CA PRO A 349 -11.29 6.98 15.13
C PRO A 349 -11.56 5.77 14.22
N GLU A 350 -12.82 5.43 14.00
CA GLU A 350 -13.22 4.33 13.09
C GLU A 350 -12.57 4.45 11.71
N SER A 351 -12.40 5.67 11.24
CA SER A 351 -11.79 6.00 9.96
C SER A 351 -10.30 5.75 9.86
N GLN A 352 -9.61 5.57 10.99
CA GLN A 352 -8.16 5.51 11.08
C GLN A 352 -7.69 4.28 11.89
N ARG A 353 -8.41 3.16 11.80
CA ARG A 353 -8.03 1.90 12.45
C ARG A 353 -8.46 0.72 11.60
N ASN A 354 -7.86 -0.44 11.83
CA ASN A 354 -8.19 -1.68 11.13
C ASN A 354 -8.17 -1.55 9.61
N PHE A 355 -7.18 -0.83 9.07
CA PHE A 355 -6.99 -0.65 7.63
C PHE A 355 -8.15 0.06 6.91
N THR A 356 -9.02 0.78 7.62
CA THR A 356 -10.21 1.41 7.01
C THR A 356 -9.87 2.28 5.79
N THR A 357 -8.92 3.20 5.90
CA THR A 357 -8.52 4.06 4.76
C THR A 357 -8.05 3.24 3.56
N PHE A 358 -7.14 2.30 3.79
CA PHE A 358 -6.60 1.41 2.76
C PHE A 358 -7.69 0.58 2.06
N GLN A 359 -8.63 0.02 2.83
CA GLN A 359 -9.72 -0.81 2.29
C GLN A 359 -10.67 -0.05 1.38
N HIS A 360 -10.91 1.23 1.66
CA HIS A 360 -11.86 2.06 0.92
C HIS A 360 -11.25 2.82 -0.27
N ARG A 361 -9.93 3.03 -0.24
CA ARG A 361 -9.21 3.85 -1.22
C ARG A 361 -8.61 3.09 -2.40
N PHE A 362 -8.63 1.77 -2.32
CA PHE A 362 -8.13 0.88 -3.35
C PHE A 362 -9.12 -0.27 -3.58
N ARG A 363 -9.01 -0.92 -4.73
CA ARG A 363 -9.74 -2.15 -5.02
C ARG A 363 -8.88 -3.11 -5.83
N MET A 364 -8.36 -4.11 -5.13
CA MET A 364 -7.50 -5.16 -5.68
C MET A 364 -8.30 -6.44 -5.91
N PRO A 365 -7.84 -7.39 -6.74
CA PRO A 365 -8.61 -8.57 -7.13
C PRO A 365 -8.67 -9.68 -6.05
N GLY A 366 -8.78 -9.34 -4.77
CA GLY A 366 -8.87 -10.32 -3.68
C GLY A 366 -10.03 -11.28 -3.87
N VAL A 367 -11.26 -10.76 -4.02
CA VAL A 367 -12.44 -11.61 -4.22
C VAL A 367 -12.32 -12.46 -5.49
N GLU A 368 -11.83 -11.88 -6.58
CA GLU A 368 -11.73 -12.53 -7.88
C GLU A 368 -10.66 -13.61 -7.95
N SER A 369 -9.58 -13.48 -7.16
CA SER A 369 -8.52 -14.49 -7.02
C SER A 369 -8.78 -15.49 -5.89
N GLY A 370 -9.91 -15.35 -5.17
CA GLY A 370 -10.28 -16.18 -4.02
C GLY A 370 -9.56 -15.81 -2.72
N GLY A 371 -8.84 -14.69 -2.70
CA GLY A 371 -8.31 -14.02 -1.52
C GLY A 371 -9.34 -13.10 -0.86
N VAL A 372 -8.87 -12.08 -0.13
CA VAL A 372 -9.74 -11.19 0.67
C VAL A 372 -9.40 -9.72 0.41
N GLY A 373 -10.42 -8.96 -0.02
CA GLY A 373 -10.37 -7.51 -0.16
C GLY A 373 -9.12 -7.02 -0.91
N ASN A 374 -8.39 -6.11 -0.26
CA ASN A 374 -7.11 -5.57 -0.73
C ASN A 374 -5.89 -6.23 -0.10
N PHE A 375 -6.09 -7.19 0.81
CA PHE A 375 -5.05 -7.72 1.69
C PHE A 375 -4.16 -8.76 1.00
N TRP A 376 -4.78 -9.77 0.39
CA TRP A 376 -4.05 -10.78 -0.39
C TRP A 376 -4.84 -11.21 -1.62
N TYR A 377 -4.11 -11.31 -2.74
CA TYR A 377 -4.67 -11.59 -4.05
C TYR A 377 -3.59 -12.02 -5.04
N SER A 378 -4.00 -12.58 -6.17
CA SER A 378 -3.11 -12.97 -7.25
C SER A 378 -3.67 -12.60 -8.62
N PHE A 379 -2.80 -12.49 -9.61
CA PHE A 379 -3.17 -12.29 -11.02
C PHE A 379 -2.03 -12.73 -11.95
N ASP A 380 -2.40 -13.12 -13.18
CA ASP A 380 -1.44 -13.44 -14.23
C ASP A 380 -1.17 -12.24 -15.14
N TYR A 381 0.07 -12.13 -15.60
CA TYR A 381 0.45 -11.24 -16.70
C TYR A 381 1.49 -11.94 -17.58
N GLY A 382 1.09 -12.32 -18.79
CA GLY A 382 2.01 -12.95 -19.76
C GLY A 382 2.63 -14.23 -19.22
N LEU A 383 3.94 -14.22 -18.98
CA LEU A 383 4.71 -15.37 -18.45
C LEU A 383 4.87 -15.40 -16.92
N ALA A 384 4.23 -14.49 -16.20
CA ALA A 384 4.37 -14.42 -14.75
C ALA A 384 3.04 -14.46 -14.01
N HIS A 385 3.05 -15.15 -12.89
CA HIS A 385 2.02 -15.14 -11.86
C HIS A 385 2.50 -14.24 -10.71
N PHE A 386 1.70 -13.23 -10.37
CA PHE A 386 2.01 -12.25 -9.32
C PHE A 386 1.09 -12.48 -8.12
N VAL A 387 1.65 -12.48 -6.93
CA VAL A 387 0.93 -12.74 -5.68
C VAL A 387 1.27 -11.65 -4.66
N SER A 388 0.25 -10.95 -4.18
CA SER A 388 0.36 -10.06 -3.02
C SER A 388 -0.10 -10.82 -1.78
N ILE A 389 0.71 -10.81 -0.72
CA ILE A 389 0.35 -11.34 0.60
C ILE A 389 0.35 -10.22 1.64
N ASP A 390 -0.42 -10.39 2.70
CA ASP A 390 -0.46 -9.55 3.88
C ASP A 390 0.52 -10.08 4.93
N THR A 391 1.49 -9.25 5.29
CA THR A 391 2.51 -9.54 6.30
C THR A 391 2.29 -8.83 7.62
N GLU A 392 1.17 -8.12 7.75
CA GLU A 392 0.80 -7.34 8.92
C GLU A 392 -0.16 -8.14 9.80
N THR A 393 -1.14 -8.82 9.19
CA THR A 393 -2.12 -9.67 9.90
C THR A 393 -2.39 -11.00 9.18
N ASP A 394 -3.34 -11.78 9.69
CA ASP A 394 -3.83 -13.03 9.08
C ASP A 394 -2.78 -14.15 8.93
N PHE A 395 -1.84 -14.24 9.87
CA PHE A 395 -1.02 -15.43 10.14
C PHE A 395 -0.68 -15.53 11.64
N ALA A 396 -0.17 -16.68 12.07
CA ALA A 396 0.12 -16.89 13.49
C ALA A 396 1.28 -15.98 13.95
N TYR A 397 1.03 -15.25 15.04
CA TYR A 397 1.99 -14.28 15.61
C TYR A 397 2.34 -13.14 14.66
N SER A 398 1.38 -12.73 13.81
CA SER A 398 1.49 -11.51 13.00
C SER A 398 1.73 -10.25 13.86
N PRO A 399 2.43 -9.23 13.34
CA PRO A 399 2.67 -7.96 14.03
C PRO A 399 1.39 -7.32 14.55
N GLU A 400 0.39 -7.21 13.67
CA GLU A 400 -0.95 -6.80 14.01
C GLU A 400 -1.71 -8.01 14.55
N TRP A 401 -2.20 -7.89 15.78
CA TRP A 401 -2.74 -9.03 16.48
C TRP A 401 -4.23 -9.20 16.17
N PRO A 402 -4.69 -10.45 15.95
CA PRO A 402 -6.09 -10.70 15.70
C PRO A 402 -6.89 -10.59 17.01
N PHE A 403 -8.07 -9.96 16.97
CA PHE A 403 -8.95 -9.81 18.14
C PHE A 403 -9.26 -11.13 18.87
N VAL A 404 -9.20 -12.25 18.16
CA VAL A 404 -9.45 -13.59 18.71
C VAL A 404 -8.43 -14.00 19.79
N ARG A 405 -7.23 -13.39 19.78
CA ARG A 405 -6.21 -13.61 20.80
C ARG A 405 -6.65 -13.12 22.18
N ASP A 406 -7.42 -12.03 22.21
CA ASP A 406 -7.71 -11.28 23.43
C ASP A 406 -8.97 -11.75 24.15
N ILE A 407 -9.73 -12.64 23.50
CA ILE A 407 -10.92 -13.30 24.03
C ILE A 407 -10.55 -14.21 25.22
N LYS A 408 -11.26 -14.07 26.33
CA LYS A 408 -11.08 -14.90 27.54
C LYS A 408 -12.34 -15.70 27.88
N GLY A 409 -12.16 -16.92 28.40
CA GLY A 409 -13.26 -17.76 28.86
C GLY A 409 -14.24 -18.13 27.72
N ASN A 410 -15.51 -17.75 27.87
CA ASN A 410 -16.59 -18.04 26.92
C ASN A 410 -16.97 -16.83 26.05
N GLU A 411 -16.15 -15.78 26.04
CA GLU A 411 -16.36 -14.60 25.21
C GLU A 411 -16.30 -14.97 23.70
N THR A 412 -17.05 -14.25 22.86
CA THR A 412 -16.99 -14.41 21.40
C THR A 412 -16.24 -13.27 20.70
N LEU A 413 -16.05 -12.15 21.42
CA LEU A 413 -15.34 -10.94 21.02
C LEU A 413 -14.69 -10.33 22.27
N PRO A 414 -13.53 -9.65 22.15
CA PRO A 414 -12.89 -9.01 23.29
C PRO A 414 -13.74 -7.85 23.83
N THR A 415 -13.60 -7.53 25.11
CA THR A 415 -14.12 -6.30 25.71
C THR A 415 -13.22 -5.11 25.37
N GLU A 416 -13.72 -3.88 25.47
CA GLU A 416 -12.94 -2.66 25.24
C GLU A 416 -11.57 -2.65 25.94
N SER A 417 -11.54 -3.02 27.24
CA SER A 417 -10.32 -3.06 28.06
C SER A 417 -9.38 -4.23 27.77
N GLN A 418 -9.78 -5.17 26.90
CA GLN A 418 -8.94 -6.28 26.44
C GLN A 418 -8.24 -5.98 25.12
N THR A 419 -8.67 -4.94 24.39
CA THR A 419 -8.10 -4.57 23.09
C THR A 419 -6.85 -3.71 23.23
N PHE A 420 -5.97 -3.81 22.24
CA PHE A 420 -4.77 -3.02 22.08
C PHE A 420 -4.90 -2.13 20.84
N ILE A 421 -4.11 -1.05 20.79
CA ILE A 421 -4.18 -0.10 19.69
C ILE A 421 -3.75 -0.70 18.33
N THR A 422 -2.89 -1.72 18.36
CA THR A 422 -2.38 -2.49 17.21
C THR A 422 -3.18 -3.78 16.97
N ASP A 423 -4.38 -3.90 17.55
CA ASP A 423 -5.24 -5.03 17.21
C ASP A 423 -5.91 -4.75 15.86
N SER A 424 -5.59 -5.58 14.87
CA SER A 424 -6.18 -5.51 13.54
C SER A 424 -6.48 -6.91 13.01
N GLY A 425 -7.63 -7.03 12.35
CA GLY A 425 -8.09 -8.30 11.78
C GLY A 425 -8.52 -9.34 12.83
N PRO A 426 -8.71 -10.61 12.42
CA PRO A 426 -8.42 -11.12 11.09
C PRO A 426 -9.47 -10.66 10.08
N PHE A 427 -9.05 -10.40 8.85
CA PHE A 427 -9.94 -10.10 7.73
C PHE A 427 -10.43 -11.38 7.05
N GLY A 428 -9.61 -12.42 7.09
CA GLY A 428 -9.95 -13.78 6.70
C GLY A 428 -10.49 -14.59 7.87
N ARG A 429 -10.93 -15.82 7.57
CA ARG A 429 -11.32 -16.79 8.60
C ARG A 429 -10.10 -17.43 9.27
N ILE A 430 -10.25 -17.76 10.56
CA ILE A 430 -9.33 -18.62 11.31
C ILE A 430 -10.08 -19.88 11.73
N ASP A 431 -9.72 -21.03 11.16
CA ASP A 431 -10.40 -22.29 11.44
C ASP A 431 -10.28 -22.66 12.93
N GLY A 432 -11.44 -22.84 13.57
CA GLY A 432 -11.53 -23.15 14.99
C GLY A 432 -10.98 -22.07 15.93
N ASN A 433 -10.83 -20.81 15.46
CA ASN A 433 -10.16 -19.74 16.20
C ASN A 433 -8.72 -20.08 16.62
N ASN A 434 -8.06 -21.05 15.95
CA ASN A 434 -6.72 -21.50 16.28
C ASN A 434 -5.64 -20.53 15.77
N TRP A 435 -5.61 -19.32 16.33
CA TRP A 435 -4.72 -18.23 15.91
C TRP A 435 -3.22 -18.53 16.06
N LYS A 436 -2.84 -19.60 16.76
CA LYS A 436 -1.44 -20.02 16.89
C LYS A 436 -0.97 -20.95 15.78
N ASP A 437 -1.88 -21.39 14.90
CA ASP A 437 -1.58 -22.31 13.80
C ASP A 437 -1.73 -21.60 12.45
N ASN A 438 -0.61 -21.41 11.75
CA ASN A 438 -0.61 -20.82 10.41
C ASN A 438 -1.57 -21.51 9.44
N LYS A 439 -1.76 -22.84 9.57
CA LYS A 439 -2.64 -23.60 8.67
C LYS A 439 -4.13 -23.32 8.91
N ALA A 440 -4.48 -22.73 10.05
CA ALA A 440 -5.86 -22.34 10.35
C ALA A 440 -6.28 -21.05 9.63
N TYR A 441 -5.32 -20.21 9.22
CA TYR A 441 -5.61 -18.92 8.58
C TYR A 441 -6.01 -19.07 7.12
N GLU A 442 -7.03 -18.30 6.71
CA GLU A 442 -7.52 -18.27 5.32
C GLU A 442 -6.43 -17.89 4.33
N GLN A 443 -5.58 -16.91 4.68
CA GLN A 443 -4.50 -16.46 3.83
C GLN A 443 -3.52 -17.60 3.50
N TYR A 444 -3.08 -18.37 4.50
CA TYR A 444 -2.20 -19.53 4.25
C TYR A 444 -2.89 -20.58 3.36
N GLN A 445 -4.16 -20.88 3.64
CA GLN A 445 -4.93 -21.86 2.86
C GLN A 445 -5.18 -21.41 1.42
N TRP A 446 -5.41 -20.11 1.23
CA TRP A 446 -5.58 -19.48 -0.07
C TRP A 446 -4.27 -19.54 -0.85
N LEU A 447 -3.15 -19.09 -0.26
CA LEU A 447 -1.85 -19.07 -0.91
C LEU A 447 -1.44 -20.47 -1.38
N ALA A 448 -1.66 -21.49 -0.54
CA ALA A 448 -1.37 -22.88 -0.91
C ALA A 448 -2.21 -23.34 -2.12
N LYS A 449 -3.50 -22.96 -2.17
CA LYS A 449 -4.40 -23.31 -3.29
C LYS A 449 -4.09 -22.51 -4.55
N ASP A 450 -3.66 -21.26 -4.41
CA ASP A 450 -3.32 -20.38 -5.51
C ASP A 450 -2.05 -20.86 -6.21
N LEU A 451 -0.97 -21.05 -5.45
CA LEU A 451 0.31 -21.57 -5.96
C LEU A 451 0.17 -22.97 -6.60
N ALA A 452 -0.69 -23.83 -6.04
CA ALA A 452 -0.95 -25.15 -6.60
C ALA A 452 -1.68 -25.12 -7.96
N LYS A 453 -2.39 -24.03 -8.30
CA LYS A 453 -3.11 -23.88 -9.57
C LYS A 453 -2.24 -23.36 -10.71
N VAL A 454 -1.06 -22.82 -10.41
CA VAL A 454 -0.21 -22.17 -11.41
C VAL A 454 0.24 -23.17 -12.47
N ASP A 455 -0.22 -22.97 -13.70
CA ASP A 455 0.26 -23.71 -14.87
C ASP A 455 1.59 -23.13 -15.34
N ARG A 456 2.69 -23.73 -14.85
CA ARG A 456 4.07 -23.32 -15.15
C ARG A 456 4.44 -23.41 -16.62
N THR A 457 3.62 -24.06 -17.46
CA THR A 457 3.83 -24.04 -18.92
C THR A 457 3.37 -22.73 -19.56
N LYS A 458 2.50 -21.98 -18.88
CA LYS A 458 2.01 -20.66 -19.29
C LYS A 458 2.65 -19.53 -18.50
N THR A 459 2.68 -19.66 -17.17
CA THR A 459 3.28 -18.68 -16.25
C THR A 459 4.44 -19.33 -15.52
N PRO A 460 5.61 -19.51 -16.18
CA PRO A 460 6.77 -20.13 -15.56
C PRO A 460 7.30 -19.34 -14.36
N TRP A 461 7.14 -18.02 -14.36
CA TRP A 461 7.61 -17.15 -13.28
C TRP A 461 6.57 -16.97 -12.18
N ILE A 462 6.99 -17.10 -10.93
CA ILE A 462 6.15 -16.76 -9.76
C ILE A 462 6.89 -15.73 -8.91
N PHE A 463 6.26 -14.57 -8.73
CA PHE A 463 6.76 -13.50 -7.87
C PHE A 463 5.76 -13.21 -6.77
N ILE A 464 6.27 -13.08 -5.54
CA ILE A 464 5.45 -12.71 -4.39
C ILE A 464 5.97 -11.39 -3.82
N ASN A 465 5.07 -10.49 -3.48
CA ASN A 465 5.37 -9.29 -2.70
C ASN A 465 4.58 -9.36 -1.39
N GLY A 466 5.24 -9.02 -0.30
CA GLY A 466 4.64 -8.78 1.01
C GLY A 466 5.40 -7.62 1.64
N HIS A 467 4.78 -6.85 2.52
CA HIS A 467 5.41 -5.64 3.01
C HIS A 467 6.66 -5.93 3.85
N ARG A 468 6.58 -6.88 4.81
CA ARG A 468 7.69 -7.21 5.69
C ARG A 468 8.64 -8.27 5.14
N PRO A 469 9.97 -8.07 5.26
CA PRO A 469 10.96 -9.00 4.75
C PRO A 469 11.07 -10.28 5.60
N MET A 470 11.33 -11.42 4.94
CA MET A 470 11.70 -12.66 5.63
C MET A 470 13.14 -12.64 6.14
N TYR A 471 14.02 -11.90 5.48
CA TYR A 471 15.45 -11.80 5.77
C TYR A 471 15.90 -10.40 5.40
N SER A 472 16.81 -9.83 6.20
CA SER A 472 17.51 -8.58 5.94
C SER A 472 18.68 -8.45 6.90
N SER A 473 19.66 -7.60 6.60
CA SER A 473 20.72 -7.26 7.56
C SER A 473 20.20 -6.60 8.84
N GLN A 474 19.08 -5.87 8.77
CA GLN A 474 18.38 -5.44 9.97
C GLN A 474 17.47 -6.57 10.44
N THR A 475 17.70 -7.04 11.66
CA THR A 475 17.00 -8.20 12.22
C THR A 475 15.89 -7.80 13.17
N ALA A 476 14.71 -8.40 13.00
CA ALA A 476 13.56 -8.18 13.87
C ALA A 476 12.80 -9.49 14.15
N SER A 477 12.03 -9.53 15.24
CA SER A 477 11.30 -10.74 15.66
C SER A 477 10.24 -11.17 14.65
N TYR A 478 9.57 -10.22 13.98
CA TYR A 478 8.52 -10.52 12.98
C TYR A 478 9.04 -11.40 11.85
N GLN A 479 10.31 -11.26 11.46
CA GLN A 479 10.91 -12.00 10.35
C GLN A 479 10.80 -13.52 10.58
N GLY A 480 10.94 -13.96 11.84
CA GLY A 480 10.73 -15.35 12.22
C GLY A 480 9.30 -15.83 11.99
N ASN A 481 8.30 -14.99 12.29
CA ASN A 481 6.89 -15.31 12.12
C ASN A 481 6.51 -15.38 10.64
N VAL A 482 6.98 -14.43 9.83
CA VAL A 482 6.76 -14.44 8.36
C VAL A 482 7.38 -15.70 7.73
N ARG A 483 8.62 -16.06 8.11
CA ARG A 483 9.27 -17.31 7.64
C ARG A 483 8.49 -18.55 8.04
N ASN A 484 8.04 -18.62 9.30
CA ASN A 484 7.26 -19.75 9.81
C ASN A 484 5.91 -19.90 9.11
N ALA A 485 5.31 -18.79 8.69
CA ALA A 485 4.05 -18.78 7.96
C ALA A 485 4.22 -19.21 6.51
N PHE A 486 5.17 -18.63 5.77
CA PHE A 486 5.11 -18.71 4.30
C PHE A 486 6.32 -19.35 3.63
N GLU A 487 7.53 -19.29 4.20
CA GLU A 487 8.76 -19.69 3.50
C GLU A 487 8.71 -21.13 2.98
N ALA A 488 8.25 -22.07 3.80
CA ALA A 488 8.19 -23.48 3.41
C ALA A 488 7.28 -23.70 2.20
N LEU A 489 6.13 -23.03 2.21
CA LEU A 489 5.11 -23.11 1.17
C LEU A 489 5.62 -22.49 -0.14
N MET A 490 6.25 -21.31 -0.03
CA MET A 490 6.85 -20.63 -1.19
C MET A 490 7.94 -21.47 -1.86
N LEU A 491 8.81 -22.09 -1.05
CA LEU A 491 9.85 -22.98 -1.57
C LEU A 491 9.23 -24.23 -2.21
N GLU A 492 8.25 -24.88 -1.56
CA GLU A 492 7.56 -26.07 -2.07
C GLU A 492 6.98 -25.84 -3.48
N TYR A 493 6.32 -24.71 -3.69
CA TYR A 493 5.75 -24.35 -5.00
C TYR A 493 6.74 -23.64 -5.93
N GLY A 494 8.00 -23.48 -5.53
CA GLY A 494 9.09 -22.95 -6.36
C GLY A 494 8.92 -21.48 -6.74
N VAL A 495 8.51 -20.64 -5.79
CA VAL A 495 8.53 -19.17 -5.94
C VAL A 495 9.93 -18.73 -6.35
N ASP A 496 10.03 -17.85 -7.35
CA ASP A 496 11.31 -17.44 -7.92
C ASP A 496 11.94 -16.27 -7.13
N ALA A 497 11.12 -15.29 -6.75
CA ALA A 497 11.55 -14.20 -5.89
C ALA A 497 10.44 -13.71 -4.96
N TYR A 498 10.85 -13.29 -3.77
CA TYR A 498 10.08 -12.57 -2.78
C TYR A 498 10.59 -11.13 -2.69
N PHE A 499 9.69 -10.18 -2.85
CA PHE A 499 9.96 -8.75 -2.69
C PHE A 499 9.35 -8.26 -1.38
N ALA A 500 10.02 -7.30 -0.76
CA ALA A 500 9.53 -6.66 0.46
C ALA A 500 9.97 -5.20 0.58
N GLY A 501 9.23 -4.45 1.38
CA GLY A 501 9.53 -3.08 1.80
C GLY A 501 9.98 -3.05 3.25
N HIS A 502 9.37 -2.15 4.02
CA HIS A 502 9.41 -1.98 5.48
C HIS A 502 10.75 -1.53 6.05
N ILE A 503 11.84 -2.12 5.56
CA ILE A 503 13.19 -1.68 5.88
C ILE A 503 13.61 -0.71 4.80
N HIS A 504 13.89 0.53 5.20
CA HIS A 504 14.03 1.68 4.32
C HIS A 504 15.40 1.75 3.62
N TRP A 505 15.72 0.70 2.87
CA TRP A 505 16.90 0.64 2.00
C TRP A 505 16.66 -0.28 0.82
N TYR A 506 17.63 -0.31 -0.09
CA TYR A 506 17.74 -1.37 -1.08
C TYR A 506 18.68 -2.45 -0.57
N GLU A 507 18.21 -3.69 -0.51
CA GLU A 507 19.05 -4.85 -0.18
C GLU A 507 18.71 -6.03 -1.07
N ARG A 508 19.71 -6.54 -1.77
CA ARG A 508 19.61 -7.78 -2.53
C ARG A 508 20.36 -8.88 -1.80
N LEU A 509 19.66 -9.98 -1.53
CA LEU A 509 20.26 -11.15 -0.91
C LEU A 509 20.77 -12.14 -1.97
N PHE A 510 21.63 -13.06 -1.56
CA PHE A 510 21.91 -14.28 -2.32
C PHE A 510 20.66 -15.18 -2.38
N PRO A 511 20.58 -16.18 -3.29
CA PRO A 511 19.49 -17.15 -3.27
C PRO A 511 19.47 -17.92 -1.94
N LEU A 512 18.39 -17.81 -1.19
CA LEU A 512 18.28 -18.42 0.13
C LEU A 512 17.30 -19.59 0.10
N GLY A 513 17.73 -20.71 0.67
CA GLY A 513 16.83 -21.77 1.12
C GLY A 513 16.41 -21.56 2.57
N ARG A 514 15.74 -22.57 3.13
CA ARG A 514 15.29 -22.60 4.54
C ARG A 514 16.38 -22.13 5.50
N ASN A 515 15.96 -21.36 6.51
CA ASN A 515 16.82 -20.84 7.58
C ASN A 515 17.99 -19.96 7.08
N GLY A 516 17.84 -19.29 5.93
CA GLY A 516 18.84 -18.35 5.40
C GLY A 516 20.05 -19.04 4.78
N THR A 517 19.94 -20.32 4.43
CA THR A 517 21.07 -21.06 3.82
C THR A 517 21.30 -20.58 2.39
N ILE A 518 22.50 -20.07 2.11
CA ILE A 518 22.86 -19.61 0.76
C ILE A 518 23.00 -20.80 -0.20
N ASP A 519 22.21 -20.83 -1.28
CA ASP A 519 22.35 -21.81 -2.36
C ASP A 519 23.41 -21.37 -3.37
N THR A 520 24.68 -21.58 -3.01
CA THR A 520 25.83 -21.19 -3.82
C THR A 520 25.82 -21.80 -5.23
N ALA A 521 25.21 -22.98 -5.42
CA ALA A 521 25.06 -23.62 -6.73
C ALA A 521 24.11 -22.88 -7.68
N SER A 522 23.32 -21.95 -7.17
CA SER A 522 22.42 -21.10 -7.95
C SER A 522 23.05 -19.74 -8.28
N ILE A 523 24.21 -19.40 -7.71
CA ILE A 523 24.93 -18.18 -8.03
C ILE A 523 25.78 -18.43 -9.27
N LYS A 524 25.42 -17.84 -10.42
CA LYS A 524 26.24 -17.90 -11.63
C LYS A 524 27.36 -16.87 -11.59
N ASP A 525 27.02 -15.65 -11.19
CA ASP A 525 27.91 -14.53 -10.97
C ASP A 525 27.25 -13.51 -10.03
N ASN A 526 27.92 -12.39 -9.74
CA ASN A 526 27.45 -11.37 -8.79
C ASN A 526 26.06 -10.79 -9.11
N ASN A 527 25.63 -10.84 -10.37
CA ASN A 527 24.39 -10.21 -10.85
C ASN A 527 23.48 -11.19 -11.59
N THR A 528 23.78 -12.49 -11.56
CA THR A 528 23.00 -13.52 -12.25
C THR A 528 22.81 -14.74 -11.37
N TYR A 529 21.56 -15.10 -11.11
CA TYR A 529 21.19 -16.28 -10.35
C TYR A 529 20.35 -17.24 -11.20
N TYR A 530 20.52 -18.54 -11.01
CA TYR A 530 19.60 -19.56 -11.50
C TYR A 530 18.47 -19.77 -10.50
N THR A 531 17.25 -19.92 -10.99
CA THR A 531 16.12 -20.33 -10.13
C THR A 531 16.30 -21.79 -9.71
N ASN A 532 15.83 -22.15 -8.50
CA ASN A 532 15.96 -23.50 -7.98
C ASN A 532 14.73 -23.90 -7.16
N GLU A 533 13.69 -24.31 -7.88
CA GLU A 533 12.39 -24.73 -7.33
C GLU A 533 12.57 -25.78 -6.21
N GLY A 534 11.85 -25.61 -5.10
CA GLY A 534 11.96 -26.49 -3.94
C GLY A 534 13.16 -26.24 -3.03
N LYS A 535 14.17 -25.46 -3.47
CA LYS A 535 15.43 -25.31 -2.73
C LYS A 535 15.73 -23.89 -2.27
N SER A 536 15.60 -22.91 -3.14
CA SER A 536 15.93 -21.51 -2.82
C SER A 536 15.17 -20.51 -3.66
N MET A 537 14.92 -19.33 -3.10
CA MET A 537 14.34 -18.18 -3.78
C MET A 537 15.16 -16.92 -3.52
N VAL A 538 15.00 -15.94 -4.41
CA VAL A 538 15.66 -14.64 -4.27
C VAL A 538 14.83 -13.74 -3.37
N HIS A 539 15.50 -12.96 -2.52
CA HIS A 539 14.87 -11.94 -1.70
C HIS A 539 15.45 -10.57 -2.07
N VAL A 540 14.57 -9.59 -2.27
CA VAL A 540 14.96 -8.19 -2.45
C VAL A 540 14.12 -7.31 -1.54
N ILE A 541 14.80 -6.54 -0.69
CA ILE A 541 14.22 -5.48 0.12
C ILE A 541 14.36 -4.20 -0.68
N ASN A 542 13.25 -3.52 -0.89
CA ASN A 542 13.07 -2.42 -1.81
C ASN A 542 12.20 -1.33 -1.15
N GLY A 543 12.50 -1.01 0.12
CA GLY A 543 11.70 -0.10 0.96
C GLY A 543 12.17 1.35 0.97
N MET A 544 12.87 1.78 -0.07
CA MET A 544 13.49 3.11 -0.15
C MET A 544 12.79 4.01 -1.19
N ALA A 545 11.47 3.96 -1.32
CA ALA A 545 10.79 4.78 -2.32
C ALA A 545 10.72 6.26 -1.94
N GLY A 546 10.75 6.61 -0.64
CA GLY A 546 11.04 7.97 -0.19
C GLY A 546 10.10 8.51 0.89
N ASN A 547 9.71 7.67 1.85
CA ASN A 547 8.89 8.09 2.97
C ASN A 547 9.56 9.15 3.86
N ILE A 548 8.81 9.63 4.85
CA ILE A 548 9.23 10.70 5.76
C ILE A 548 10.23 10.23 6.84
N GLU A 549 10.22 8.95 7.23
CA GLU A 549 11.14 8.37 8.22
C GLU A 549 12.58 8.27 7.74
N SER A 550 12.80 8.41 6.42
CA SER A 550 14.12 8.32 5.78
C SER A 550 14.72 6.90 5.81
N HIS A 551 15.96 6.76 5.37
CA HIS A 551 16.65 5.47 5.30
C HIS A 551 16.86 4.83 6.67
N SER A 552 16.68 3.51 6.73
CA SER A 552 17.06 2.71 7.90
C SER A 552 18.58 2.68 8.03
N THR A 553 19.06 2.56 9.28
CA THR A 553 20.48 2.46 9.59
C THR A 553 20.76 1.21 10.43
N LEU A 554 21.97 0.69 10.32
CA LEU A 554 22.49 -0.33 11.22
C LEU A 554 23.23 0.33 12.38
N ASP A 555 22.97 -0.15 13.59
CA ASP A 555 23.76 0.23 14.77
C ASP A 555 25.24 -0.17 14.57
N ALA A 556 26.15 0.54 15.25
CA ALA A 556 27.60 0.35 15.08
C ALA A 556 28.08 -1.09 15.38
N ASP A 557 27.34 -1.85 16.17
CA ASP A 557 27.62 -3.25 16.53
C ASP A 557 26.86 -4.28 15.68
N GLN A 558 25.96 -3.85 14.79
CA GLN A 558 25.23 -4.71 13.88
C GLN A 558 25.96 -4.87 12.55
N PRO A 559 26.50 -6.06 12.21
CA PRO A 559 27.16 -6.27 10.94
C PRO A 559 26.13 -6.48 9.81
N VAL A 560 26.50 -6.06 8.61
CA VAL A 560 25.84 -6.54 7.38
C VAL A 560 25.94 -8.06 7.34
N LEU A 561 24.81 -8.75 7.20
CA LEU A 561 24.79 -10.21 7.24
C LEU A 561 25.44 -10.80 5.97
N ASN A 562 26.04 -11.98 6.10
CA ASN A 562 26.73 -12.64 4.98
C ASN A 562 25.79 -13.14 3.87
N ILE A 563 24.47 -13.11 4.10
CA ILE A 563 23.43 -13.40 3.11
C ILE A 563 23.23 -12.24 2.12
N THR A 564 23.76 -11.06 2.42
CA THR A 564 23.57 -9.83 1.66
C THR A 564 24.62 -9.71 0.55
N ALA A 565 24.14 -9.60 -0.69
CA ALA A 565 24.99 -9.43 -1.87
C ALA A 565 25.21 -7.94 -2.21
N VAL A 566 24.16 -7.12 -2.08
CA VAL A 566 24.20 -5.67 -2.26
C VAL A 566 23.35 -5.01 -1.20
N LEU A 567 23.87 -3.93 -0.61
CA LEU A 567 23.15 -3.07 0.31
C LEU A 567 23.40 -1.61 -0.09
N ASN A 568 22.33 -0.84 -0.25
CA ASN A 568 22.37 0.58 -0.52
C ASN A 568 21.41 1.31 0.43
N GLN A 569 22.01 2.07 1.36
CA GLN A 569 21.35 2.82 2.43
C GLN A 569 21.34 4.34 2.14
N ARG A 570 21.44 4.74 0.87
CA ARG A 570 21.67 6.15 0.51
C ARG A 570 20.75 6.65 -0.58
N ASP A 571 20.47 5.82 -1.56
CA ASP A 571 19.68 6.21 -2.71
C ASP A 571 18.21 5.84 -2.46
N TYR A 572 17.30 6.81 -2.63
CA TYR A 572 15.88 6.52 -2.83
C TYR A 572 15.63 6.04 -4.26
N GLY A 573 14.48 5.42 -4.51
CA GLY A 573 14.02 5.11 -5.85
C GLY A 573 13.05 3.94 -5.90
N PHE A 574 12.92 3.35 -7.08
CA PHE A 574 12.09 2.17 -7.30
C PHE A 574 12.81 1.18 -8.19
N SER A 575 12.27 -0.02 -8.33
CA SER A 575 12.87 -1.06 -9.15
C SER A 575 12.00 -1.43 -10.34
N LYS A 576 12.63 -1.80 -11.45
CA LYS A 576 11.98 -2.36 -12.63
C LYS A 576 12.25 -3.85 -12.71
N LEU A 577 11.20 -4.64 -12.88
CA LEU A 577 11.28 -6.07 -13.18
C LEU A 577 10.85 -6.30 -14.63
N LYS A 578 11.82 -6.55 -15.50
CA LYS A 578 11.62 -6.88 -16.92
C LYS A 578 11.56 -8.39 -17.13
N ILE A 579 10.46 -8.89 -17.65
CA ILE A 579 10.27 -10.31 -17.97
C ILE A 579 10.38 -10.51 -19.48
N THR A 580 11.17 -11.50 -19.86
CA THR A 580 11.31 -11.98 -21.24
C THR A 580 10.99 -13.47 -21.30
N SER A 581 10.98 -14.04 -22.51
CA SER A 581 10.81 -15.49 -22.69
C SER A 581 11.90 -16.35 -22.03
N THR A 582 13.04 -15.77 -21.66
CA THR A 582 14.21 -16.51 -21.16
C THR A 582 14.70 -16.07 -19.78
N SER A 583 14.33 -14.88 -19.32
CA SER A 583 14.88 -14.30 -18.10
C SER A 583 13.93 -13.30 -17.44
N ALA A 584 14.15 -13.08 -16.14
CA ALA A 584 13.58 -11.99 -15.38
C ALA A 584 14.73 -11.08 -14.89
N THR A 585 14.67 -9.79 -15.20
CA THR A 585 15.74 -8.83 -14.85
C THR A 585 15.19 -7.75 -13.94
N TRP A 586 15.71 -7.70 -12.71
CA TRP A 586 15.51 -6.63 -11.75
C TRP A 586 16.54 -5.51 -11.96
N SER A 587 16.12 -4.25 -11.87
CA SER A 587 17.01 -3.09 -11.94
C SER A 587 16.53 -2.00 -11.00
N PHE A 588 17.34 -1.65 -10.01
CA PHE A 588 17.05 -0.53 -9.10
C PHE A 588 17.36 0.80 -9.81
N THR A 589 16.35 1.64 -10.00
CA THR A 589 16.45 2.99 -10.56
C THR A 589 16.50 4.02 -9.45
N LYS A 590 17.59 4.78 -9.38
CA LYS A 590 17.79 5.83 -8.37
C LYS A 590 16.90 7.03 -8.63
N GLY A 591 16.28 7.56 -7.58
CA GLY A 591 15.47 8.77 -7.61
C GLY A 591 16.29 10.03 -7.89
N ALA A 592 17.57 10.08 -7.51
CA ALA A 592 18.41 11.27 -7.68
C ALA A 592 18.65 11.62 -9.17
N ASP A 593 19.00 10.63 -10.00
CA ASP A 593 19.47 10.85 -11.37
C ASP A 593 18.91 9.86 -12.41
N GLY A 594 18.07 8.91 -11.99
CA GLY A 594 17.50 7.89 -12.86
C GLY A 594 18.48 6.80 -13.29
N SER A 595 19.71 6.82 -12.76
CA SER A 595 20.72 5.80 -13.05
C SER A 595 20.38 4.46 -12.39
N VAL A 596 21.02 3.39 -12.85
CA VAL A 596 20.83 2.05 -12.30
C VAL A 596 21.76 1.86 -11.09
N GLY A 597 21.17 1.72 -9.90
CA GLY A 597 21.91 1.48 -8.65
C GLY A 597 22.34 0.01 -8.47
N ASP A 598 21.54 -0.93 -8.97
CA ASP A 598 21.87 -2.35 -8.99
C ASP A 598 21.09 -3.09 -10.08
N LYS A 599 21.59 -4.26 -10.50
CA LYS A 599 20.96 -5.13 -11.48
C LYS A 599 21.09 -6.60 -11.10
N LEU A 600 19.99 -7.33 -11.17
CA LEU A 600 19.95 -8.79 -11.00
C LEU A 600 19.21 -9.45 -12.15
N THR A 601 19.77 -10.52 -12.70
CA THR A 601 19.11 -11.37 -13.70
C THR A 601 18.84 -12.76 -13.13
N LEU A 602 17.59 -13.20 -13.18
CA LEU A 602 17.18 -14.56 -12.90
C LEU A 602 17.06 -15.34 -14.20
N LEU A 603 17.65 -16.53 -14.22
CA LEU A 603 17.57 -17.48 -15.31
C LEU A 603 16.85 -18.74 -14.81
N LYS A 604 15.84 -19.20 -15.56
CA LYS A 604 15.27 -20.52 -15.28
C LYS A 604 16.36 -21.58 -15.46
N ARG A 605 16.53 -22.46 -14.46
CA ARG A 605 17.42 -23.62 -14.60
C ARG A 605 16.83 -24.55 -15.66
N ASN A 606 17.64 -24.94 -16.64
CA ASN A 606 17.22 -25.95 -17.63
C ASN A 606 16.86 -27.24 -16.88
N LYS A 607 15.63 -27.71 -17.04
CA LYS A 607 15.18 -29.01 -16.52
C LYS A 607 15.50 -30.12 -17.52
#